data_AF-A0A7C6UDQ5-F1
#
_entry.id   AF-A0A7C6UDQ5-F1
#
_cell.length_a   1.000
_cell.length_b   1.000
_cell.length_c   1.000
_cell.angle_alpha   90.00
_cell.angle_beta   90.00
_cell.angle_gamma   90.00
#
_symmetry.space_group_name_H-M   'P 1'
#
loop_
_entity.id
_entity.type
_entity.pdbx_description
1 polymer ?
#
loop_
_entity_poly.entity_id
_entity_poly.type
_entity_poly.pdbx_seq_one_letter_code
_entity_poly.pdbx_strand_id
1 'polypeptide(L)'
;KEDEDLCGLLQGLHCIVLLNKSDLPTVIGEADIERLLPDAKILSTSLTEGIGLDLLEQTLVEWITGGKVRRREDVLLTNIRHIDLVRLAEAEMKEALAIAQSGEAMDFAAFHLRQACDCLGEITGLTIDADMLDRIFSQFCLGK
;
A
#
# COMPACT_ATOMS: atom_id res chain seq x y z
N LYS A 1 -29.86 2.89 -14.61
CA LYS A 1 -29.41 4.24 -15.04
C LYS A 1 -28.32 4.79 -14.14
N GLU A 2 -28.57 5.25 -12.91
CA GLU A 2 -27.47 5.72 -12.04
C GLU A 2 -26.41 4.63 -11.74
N ASP A 3 -26.84 3.39 -11.48
CA ASP A 3 -25.90 2.28 -11.22
C ASP A 3 -25.07 1.88 -12.46
N GLU A 4 -25.64 2.02 -13.66
CA GLU A 4 -24.95 1.73 -14.92
C GLU A 4 -23.92 2.80 -15.25
N ASP A 5 -24.24 4.07 -14.96
CA ASP A 5 -23.33 5.19 -15.11
C ASP A 5 -22.15 5.09 -14.12
N LEU A 6 -22.41 4.64 -12.89
CA LEU A 6 -21.38 4.32 -11.89
C LEU A 6 -20.48 3.16 -12.33
N CYS A 7 -21.04 2.11 -12.94
CA CYS A 7 -20.25 1.01 -13.49
C CYS A 7 -19.28 1.50 -14.58
N GLY A 8 -19.68 2.47 -15.40
CA GLY A 8 -18.78 3.09 -16.39
C GLY A 8 -17.57 3.78 -15.76
N LEU A 9 -17.72 4.39 -14.58
CA LEU A 9 -16.63 5.05 -13.85
C LEU A 9 -15.69 4.07 -13.12
N LEU A 10 -16.13 2.84 -12.91
CA LEU A 10 -15.41 1.81 -12.17
C LEU A 10 -14.63 0.84 -13.07
N GLN A 11 -14.73 0.98 -14.39
CA GLN A 11 -13.99 0.15 -15.34
C GLN A 11 -12.48 0.31 -15.15
N GLY A 12 -11.78 -0.82 -14.96
CA GLY A 12 -10.34 -0.86 -14.74
C GLY A 12 -9.89 -0.59 -13.30
N LEU A 13 -10.83 -0.37 -12.36
CA LEU A 13 -10.53 -0.28 -10.93
C LEU A 13 -10.76 -1.62 -10.23
N HIS A 14 -9.91 -1.92 -9.26
CA HIS A 14 -10.13 -3.04 -8.35
C HIS A 14 -11.33 -2.72 -7.44
N CYS A 15 -12.50 -3.30 -7.74
CA CYS A 15 -13.74 -3.03 -7.03
C CYS A 15 -14.44 -4.33 -6.56
N ILE A 16 -15.03 -4.25 -5.37
CA ILE A 16 -15.90 -5.30 -4.81
C ILE A 16 -17.34 -4.82 -4.99
N VAL A 17 -18.16 -5.61 -5.66
CA VAL A 17 -19.59 -5.34 -5.83
C VAL A 17 -20.37 -6.19 -4.82
N LEU A 18 -21.10 -5.51 -3.94
CA LEU A 18 -21.96 -6.17 -2.95
C LEU A 18 -23.39 -6.25 -3.47
N LEU A 19 -23.82 -7.45 -3.84
CA LEU A 19 -25.23 -7.74 -4.13
C LEU A 19 -25.96 -7.92 -2.80
N ASN A 20 -26.47 -6.82 -2.25
CA ASN A 20 -27.19 -6.82 -0.98
C ASN A 20 -28.67 -7.23 -1.15
N LYS A 21 -29.29 -7.78 -0.10
CA LYS A 21 -30.67 -8.30 -0.05
C LYS A 21 -30.90 -9.56 -0.89
N SER A 22 -29.95 -10.49 -0.84
CA SER A 22 -30.05 -11.80 -1.52
C SER A 22 -31.24 -12.67 -1.04
N ASP A 23 -31.91 -12.28 0.03
CA ASP A 23 -33.14 -12.88 0.57
C ASP A 23 -34.42 -12.54 -0.22
N LEU A 24 -34.38 -11.53 -1.09
CA LEU A 24 -35.49 -11.12 -1.96
C LEU A 24 -35.30 -11.60 -3.41
N PRO A 25 -36.36 -11.65 -4.23
CA PRO A 25 -36.26 -11.98 -5.65
C PRO A 25 -35.25 -11.06 -6.34
N THR A 26 -34.21 -11.66 -6.90
CA THR A 26 -33.08 -10.94 -7.47
C THR A 26 -33.51 -10.20 -8.75
N VAL A 27 -33.34 -8.88 -8.78
CA VAL A 27 -33.65 -8.03 -9.94
C VAL A 27 -32.43 -7.85 -10.86
N ILE A 28 -31.22 -7.95 -10.30
CA ILE A 28 -29.94 -7.84 -11.00
C ILE A 28 -29.11 -9.05 -10.58
N GLY A 29 -28.77 -9.91 -11.54
CA GLY A 29 -27.99 -11.11 -11.29
C GLY A 29 -26.48 -10.84 -11.34
N GLU A 30 -25.68 -11.80 -10.87
CA GLU A 30 -24.21 -11.76 -11.03
C GLU A 30 -23.82 -11.58 -12.51
N ALA A 31 -24.54 -12.23 -13.43
CA ALA A 31 -24.31 -12.13 -14.88
C ALA A 31 -24.49 -10.69 -15.44
N ASP A 32 -25.36 -9.87 -14.84
CA ASP A 32 -25.56 -8.49 -15.27
C ASP A 32 -24.38 -7.61 -14.85
N ILE A 33 -23.80 -7.87 -13.68
CA ILE A 33 -22.62 -7.18 -13.15
C ILE A 33 -21.37 -7.64 -13.88
N GLU A 34 -21.18 -8.94 -14.12
CA GLU A 34 -20.04 -9.47 -14.89
C GLU A 34 -19.98 -8.85 -16.29
N ARG A 35 -21.13 -8.56 -16.90
CA ARG A 35 -21.18 -7.89 -18.21
C ARG A 35 -20.72 -6.44 -18.17
N LEU A 36 -20.95 -5.73 -17.06
CA LEU A 36 -20.61 -4.31 -16.90
C LEU A 36 -19.21 -4.11 -16.33
N LEU A 37 -18.80 -5.01 -15.43
CA LEU A 37 -17.57 -4.99 -14.65
C LEU A 37 -16.96 -6.41 -14.60
N PRO A 38 -16.31 -6.86 -15.69
CA PRO A 38 -15.78 -8.22 -15.80
C PRO A 38 -14.68 -8.55 -14.79
N ASP A 39 -13.95 -7.54 -14.31
CA ASP A 39 -12.86 -7.70 -13.35
C ASP A 39 -13.29 -7.50 -11.88
N ALA A 40 -14.57 -7.22 -11.63
CA ALA A 40 -15.07 -6.98 -10.28
C ALA A 40 -15.23 -8.28 -9.49
N LYS A 41 -14.90 -8.23 -8.20
CA LYS A 41 -15.24 -9.31 -7.28
C LYS A 41 -16.67 -9.11 -6.79
N ILE A 42 -17.57 -10.02 -7.17
CA ILE A 42 -18.98 -9.96 -6.77
C ILE A 42 -19.17 -10.79 -5.50
N LEU A 43 -19.83 -10.22 -4.49
CA LEU A 43 -20.20 -10.89 -3.25
C LEU A 43 -21.70 -10.68 -2.97
N SER A 44 -22.42 -11.77 -2.76
CA SER A 44 -23.80 -11.74 -2.31
C SER A 44 -23.87 -11.57 -0.79
N THR A 45 -24.64 -10.60 -0.31
CA THR A 45 -24.76 -10.27 1.11
C THR A 45 -26.23 -10.06 1.51
N SER A 46 -26.55 -10.37 2.76
CA SER A 46 -27.78 -9.89 3.40
C SER A 46 -27.38 -9.18 4.69
N LEU A 47 -27.22 -7.87 4.60
CA LEU A 47 -26.76 -7.05 5.73
C LEU A 47 -27.71 -7.11 6.93
N THR A 48 -29.00 -7.41 6.71
CA THR A 48 -30.00 -7.58 7.77
C THR A 48 -29.85 -8.90 8.53
N GLU A 49 -29.35 -9.95 7.88
CA GLU A 49 -29.13 -11.27 8.50
C GLU A 49 -27.67 -11.53 8.85
N GLY A 50 -26.77 -10.58 8.54
CA GLY A 50 -25.33 -10.72 8.75
C GLY A 50 -24.64 -11.68 7.78
N ILE A 51 -25.34 -12.13 6.73
CA ILE A 51 -24.85 -13.12 5.77
C ILE A 51 -23.89 -12.45 4.79
N GLY A 52 -22.71 -13.05 4.59
CA GLY A 52 -21.70 -12.61 3.63
C GLY A 52 -20.74 -11.53 4.15
N LEU A 53 -20.91 -11.07 5.39
CA LEU A 53 -19.97 -10.14 6.04
C LEU A 53 -18.61 -10.78 6.30
N ASP A 54 -18.57 -12.04 6.76
CA ASP A 54 -17.32 -12.78 6.96
C ASP A 54 -16.54 -12.94 5.65
N LEU A 55 -17.26 -13.17 4.55
CA LEU A 55 -16.67 -13.32 3.21
C LEU A 55 -16.13 -11.99 2.69
N LEU A 56 -16.81 -10.88 2.98
CA LEU A 56 -16.33 -9.53 2.69
C LEU A 56 -15.05 -9.22 3.49
N GLU A 57 -15.04 -9.51 4.79
CA GLU A 57 -13.86 -9.31 5.64
C GLU A 57 -12.65 -10.10 5.11
N GLN A 58 -12.85 -11.38 4.79
CA GLN A 58 -11.81 -12.23 4.21
C GLN A 58 -11.30 -11.67 2.88
N THR A 59 -12.20 -11.26 1.98
CA THR A 59 -11.84 -10.68 0.68
C THR A 59 -11.03 -9.40 0.83
N LEU A 60 -11.43 -8.52 1.76
CA LEU A 60 -10.69 -7.27 2.06
C LEU A 60 -9.30 -7.55 2.62
N VAL A 61 -9.19 -8.50 3.55
CA VAL A 61 -7.90 -8.91 4.11
C VAL A 61 -6.99 -9.47 3.02
N GLU A 62 -7.51 -10.35 2.16
CA GLU A 62 -6.75 -10.90 1.02
C GLU A 62 -6.25 -9.80 0.07
N TRP A 63 -7.09 -8.83 -0.25
CA TRP A 63 -6.73 -7.71 -1.13
C TRP A 63 -5.66 -6.81 -0.53
N ILE A 64 -5.84 -6.41 0.73
CA ILE A 64 -4.90 -5.51 1.43
C ILE A 64 -3.56 -6.19 1.65
N THR A 65 -3.57 -7.51 1.89
CA THR A 65 -2.36 -8.27 2.17
C THR A 65 -1.72 -8.89 0.92
N GLY A 66 -2.38 -8.80 -0.24
CA GLY A 66 -1.95 -9.47 -1.48
C GLY A 66 -1.88 -10.99 -1.32
N GLY A 67 -2.77 -11.56 -0.50
CA GLY A 67 -2.78 -12.99 -0.15
C GLY A 67 -1.61 -13.44 0.73
N LYS A 68 -0.77 -12.52 1.21
CA LYS A 68 0.35 -12.84 2.11
C LYS A 68 -0.04 -12.49 3.54
N VAL A 69 -0.35 -13.51 4.34
CA VAL A 69 -0.44 -13.33 5.80
C VAL A 69 0.90 -12.77 6.28
N ARG A 70 0.91 -11.47 6.61
CA ARG A 70 2.10 -10.81 7.15
C ARG A 70 2.51 -11.55 8.40
N ARG A 71 3.77 -11.98 8.48
CA ARG A 71 4.26 -12.55 9.73
C ARG A 71 4.28 -11.43 10.75
N ARG A 72 4.00 -11.75 12.02
CA ARG A 72 4.16 -10.79 13.14
C ARG A 72 5.57 -10.16 13.21
N GLU A 73 6.53 -10.77 12.54
CA GLU A 73 7.94 -10.37 12.48
C GLU A 73 8.25 -9.38 11.34
N ASP A 74 7.31 -9.10 10.44
CA ASP A 74 7.53 -8.17 9.34
C ASP A 74 7.54 -6.73 9.89
N VAL A 75 8.70 -6.07 9.80
CA VAL A 75 8.83 -4.65 10.18
C VAL A 75 8.02 -3.79 9.20
N LEU A 76 6.97 -3.14 9.70
CA LEU A 76 6.14 -2.25 8.90
C LEU A 76 6.66 -0.81 8.97
N LEU A 77 7.13 -0.31 7.83
CA LEU A 77 7.38 1.11 7.63
C LEU A 77 6.06 1.81 7.28
N THR A 78 5.52 2.60 8.21
CA THR A 78 4.27 3.36 8.01
C THR A 78 4.51 4.84 7.69
N ASN A 79 5.68 5.38 8.02
CA ASN A 79 6.01 6.77 7.77
C ASN A 79 6.55 6.94 6.33
N ILE A 80 5.87 7.74 5.52
CA ILE A 80 6.27 8.01 4.13
C ILE A 80 7.71 8.53 4.01
N ARG A 81 8.15 9.39 4.95
CA ARG A 81 9.53 9.87 5.02
C ARG A 81 10.53 8.72 5.19
N HIS A 82 10.22 7.76 6.08
CA HIS A 82 11.11 6.62 6.29
C HIS A 82 11.14 5.70 5.07
N ILE A 83 9.98 5.51 4.41
CA ILE A 83 9.89 4.72 3.18
C ILE A 83 10.77 5.34 2.09
N ASP A 84 10.70 6.66 1.91
CA ASP A 84 11.48 7.37 0.89
C ASP A 84 12.99 7.30 1.18
N LEU A 85 13.40 7.47 2.44
CA LEU A 85 14.81 7.33 2.85
C LEU A 85 15.33 5.91 2.67
N VAL A 86 14.54 4.88 2.97
CA VAL A 86 14.94 3.48 2.73
C VAL A 86 15.08 3.20 1.23
N ARG A 87 14.17 3.70 0.40
CA ARG A 87 14.25 3.56 -1.06
C ARG A 87 15.49 4.24 -1.63
N LEU A 88 15.81 5.44 -1.13
CA LEU A 88 17.02 6.15 -1.53
C LEU A 88 18.27 5.37 -1.10
N ALA A 89 18.33 4.91 0.16
CA ALA A 89 19.44 4.08 0.64
C ALA A 89 19.62 2.80 -0.20
N GLU A 90 18.52 2.13 -0.56
CA GLU A 90 18.56 0.96 -1.44
C GLU A 90 19.13 1.29 -2.83
N ALA A 91 18.72 2.42 -3.43
CA ALA A 91 19.22 2.86 -4.73
C ALA A 91 20.73 3.15 -4.69
N GLU A 92 21.20 3.88 -3.67
CA GLU A 92 22.61 4.18 -3.45
C GLU A 92 23.44 2.90 -3.25
N MET A 93 22.93 1.93 -2.49
CA MET A 93 23.60 0.63 -2.32
C MET A 93 23.71 -0.16 -3.63
N LYS A 94 22.68 -0.11 -4.48
CA LYS A 94 22.73 -0.75 -5.81
C LYS A 94 23.77 -0.10 -6.71
N GLU A 95 23.88 1.21 -6.68
CA GLU A 95 24.89 1.94 -7.45
C GLU A 95 26.31 1.62 -6.95
N ALA A 96 26.52 1.65 -5.63
CA ALA A 96 27.78 1.25 -5.02
C ALA A 96 28.20 -0.19 -5.43
N LEU A 97 27.25 -1.12 -5.44
CA LEU A 97 27.48 -2.50 -5.86
C LEU A 97 27.86 -2.58 -7.35
N ALA A 98 27.15 -1.86 -8.21
CA ALA A 98 27.44 -1.82 -9.64
C ALA A 98 28.86 -1.29 -9.93
N ILE A 99 29.23 -0.19 -9.27
CA ILE A 99 30.57 0.40 -9.39
C ILE A 99 31.64 -0.57 -8.87
N ALA A 100 31.43 -1.15 -7.68
CA ALA A 100 32.38 -2.11 -7.11
C ALA A 100 32.59 -3.35 -8.01
N GLN A 101 31.54 -3.82 -8.69
CA GLN A 101 31.63 -4.93 -9.65
C GLN A 101 32.36 -4.56 -10.94
N SER A 102 32.31 -3.29 -11.36
CA SER A 102 33.04 -2.80 -12.53
C SER A 102 34.56 -2.74 -12.32
N GLY A 103 35.02 -2.78 -11.05
CA GLY A 103 36.45 -2.83 -10.69
C GLY A 103 37.20 -1.50 -10.83
N GLU A 104 36.54 -0.45 -11.31
CA GLU A 104 37.10 0.89 -11.47
C GLU A 104 36.38 1.88 -10.53
N ALA A 105 37.10 2.91 -10.09
CA ALA A 105 36.56 4.05 -9.33
C ALA A 105 35.88 3.74 -7.98
N MET A 106 36.59 3.00 -7.11
CA MET A 106 36.18 2.69 -5.73
C MET A 106 35.81 3.92 -4.87
N ASP A 107 36.35 5.10 -5.19
CA ASP A 107 35.99 6.35 -4.52
C ASP A 107 34.51 6.70 -4.72
N PHE A 108 33.93 6.42 -5.90
CA PHE A 108 32.51 6.61 -6.14
C PHE A 108 31.66 5.57 -5.40
N ALA A 109 32.11 4.31 -5.35
CA ALA A 109 31.42 3.30 -4.55
C ALA A 109 31.38 3.68 -3.05
N ALA A 110 32.49 4.21 -2.52
CA ALA A 110 32.54 4.72 -1.15
C ALA A 110 31.61 5.92 -0.92
N PHE A 111 31.51 6.82 -1.90
CA PHE A 111 30.55 7.93 -1.87
C PHE A 111 29.10 7.42 -1.78
N HIS A 112 28.68 6.50 -2.65
CA HIS A 112 27.32 5.96 -2.64
C HIS A 112 27.02 5.19 -1.33
N LEU A 113 27.99 4.46 -0.77
CA LEU A 113 27.83 3.82 0.55
C LEU A 113 27.65 4.86 1.67
N ARG A 114 28.39 5.98 1.62
CA ARG A 114 28.24 7.09 2.57
C ARG A 114 26.83 7.66 2.51
N GLN A 115 26.33 7.92 1.31
CA GLN A 115 24.96 8.42 1.09
C GLN A 115 23.90 7.46 1.63
N ALA A 116 24.05 6.15 1.38
CA ALA A 116 23.15 5.14 1.94
C ALA A 116 23.16 5.13 3.48
N CYS A 117 24.35 5.23 4.09
CA CYS A 117 24.48 5.34 5.55
C CYS A 117 23.81 6.59 6.10
N ASP A 118 23.95 7.73 5.42
CA ASP A 118 23.40 9.00 5.89
C ASP A 118 21.85 8.99 5.82
N CYS A 119 21.27 8.41 4.77
CA CYS A 119 19.83 8.19 4.65
C CYS A 119 19.26 7.32 5.79
N LEU A 120 19.96 6.22 6.14
CA LEU A 120 19.57 5.37 7.26
C LEU A 120 19.80 6.04 8.61
N GLY A 121 20.84 6.87 8.70
CA GLY A 121 21.12 7.72 9.86
C GLY A 121 20.01 8.74 10.12
N GLU A 122 19.39 9.30 9.07
CA GLU A 122 18.23 10.18 9.19
C GLU A 122 16.96 9.46 9.69
N ILE A 123 16.84 8.15 9.48
CA ILE A 123 15.74 7.37 10.04
C ILE A 123 15.96 7.17 11.55
N THR A 124 17.20 6.90 11.95
CA THR A 124 17.59 6.62 13.34
C THR A 124 17.87 7.87 14.17
N GLY A 125 17.95 9.05 13.54
CA GLY A 125 18.32 10.31 14.19
C GLY A 125 19.81 10.45 14.47
N LEU A 126 20.67 9.68 13.80
CA LEU A 126 22.13 9.81 13.87
C LEU A 126 22.65 10.93 12.97
N THR A 127 21.97 11.17 11.84
CA THR A 127 22.13 12.35 10.97
C THR A 127 20.85 13.16 11.11
N ILE A 128 20.89 14.27 11.82
CA ILE A 128 19.73 15.15 11.99
C ILE A 128 20.02 16.46 11.30
N ASP A 129 19.17 16.83 10.35
CA ASP A 129 19.06 18.19 9.86
C ASP A 129 18.20 19.00 10.84
N ALA A 130 18.59 20.24 11.14
CA ALA A 130 17.89 21.10 12.09
C ALA A 130 16.41 21.30 11.70
N ASP A 131 16.13 21.40 10.40
CA ASP A 131 14.79 21.57 9.85
C ASP A 131 13.89 20.33 10.06
N MET A 132 14.49 19.16 10.29
CA MET A 132 13.76 17.91 10.47
C MET A 132 13.12 17.82 11.86
N LEU A 133 13.77 18.37 12.89
CA LEU A 133 13.22 18.43 14.24
C LEU A 133 11.94 19.28 14.26
N ASP A 134 11.96 20.44 13.60
CA ASP A 134 10.80 21.33 13.54
C ASP A 134 9.59 20.69 12.84
N ARG A 135 9.82 19.90 11.78
CA ARG A 135 8.75 19.13 11.14
C ARG A 135 8.20 18.02 12.02
N ILE A 136 9.05 17.30 12.76
CA ILE A 136 8.61 16.27 13.71
C ILE A 136 7.73 16.92 14.79
N PHE A 137 8.18 18.03 15.37
CA PHE A 137 7.48 18.71 16.45
C PHE A 137 6.22 19.48 16.00
N SER A 138 6.14 19.91 14.75
CA SER A 138 4.94 20.56 14.20
C SER A 138 3.73 19.62 14.03
N GLN A 139 3.94 18.30 14.03
CA GLN A 139 2.87 17.30 13.97
C GLN A 139 2.38 16.86 15.36
N PHE A 140 3.06 17.28 16.43
CA PHE A 140 2.59 17.04 17.79
C PHE A 140 1.75 18.23 18.28
N CYS A 141 0.55 17.95 18.77
CA CYS A 141 -0.24 18.97 19.46
C CYS A 141 0.57 19.57 20.61
N LEU A 142 0.56 20.91 20.73
CA LEU A 142 1.19 21.66 21.82
C LEU A 142 0.64 21.14 23.16
N GLY A 143 1.47 20.41 23.89
CA GLY A 143 1.11 19.83 25.19
C GLY A 143 1.58 18.39 25.39
N LYS A 144 2.86 18.12 25.15
CA LYS A 144 3.57 17.02 25.83
C LYS A 144 4.56 17.61 26.81
#